data_AF-A0AAD4W313-F1
#
_entry.id   AF-A0AAD4W313-F1
#
_cell.length_a   1.000
_cell.length_b   1.000
_cell.length_c   1.000
_cell.angle_alpha   90.00
_cell.angle_beta   90.00
_cell.angle_gamma   90.00
#
_symmetry.space_group_name_H-M   'P 1'
#
loop_
_entity.id
_entity.type
_entity.pdbx_description
1 polymer ?
#
loop_
_entity_poly.entity_id
_entity_poly.type
_entity_poly.pdbx_seq_one_letter_code
_entity_poly.pdbx_strand_id
1 'polypeptide(L)'
;MMRISQEYLKLQPCDIDGSKREKLKWFENCIGALDGTHILVTMSVEDRQRYRNRKGDISTNVLGVCDLDLKFIYVLSGWEGFASDSPVL
;
A
#
# COMPACT_ATOMS: atom_id res chain seq x y z
N MET A 1 5.25 -6.00 -13.62
CA MET A 1 4.71 -4.62 -13.58
C MET A 1 3.29 -4.69 -13.02
N MET A 2 3.06 -4.14 -11.83
CA MET A 2 1.72 -4.11 -11.23
C MET A 2 0.94 -2.98 -11.89
N ARG A 3 -0.11 -3.29 -12.65
CA ARG A 3 -1.04 -2.31 -13.22
C ARG A 3 -2.27 -2.27 -12.31
N ILE A 4 -2.45 -1.17 -11.58
CA ILE A 4 -3.68 -0.93 -10.83
C ILE A 4 -4.68 -0.30 -11.79
N SER A 5 -5.81 -0.96 -12.01
CA SER A 5 -6.90 -0.46 -12.84
C SER A 5 -7.61 0.70 -12.13
N GLN A 6 -8.03 1.72 -12.89
CA GLN A 6 -8.73 2.90 -12.36
C GLN A 6 -10.04 2.52 -11.62
N GLU A 7 -10.60 1.34 -11.89
CA GLU A 7 -11.79 0.82 -11.19
C GLU A 7 -11.57 0.57 -9.69
N TYR A 8 -10.31 0.40 -9.26
CA TYR A 8 -9.92 0.24 -7.84
C TYR A 8 -9.50 1.56 -7.18
N LEU A 9 -9.25 2.60 -7.96
CA LEU A 9 -8.90 3.94 -7.49
C LEU A 9 -10.17 4.80 -7.45
N LYS A 10 -10.98 4.63 -6.40
CA LYS A 10 -12.10 5.54 -6.12
C LYS A 10 -11.55 6.83 -5.50
N LEU A 11 -11.16 7.76 -6.36
CA LEU A 11 -10.67 9.08 -5.94
C LEU A 11 -11.86 9.95 -5.57
N GLN A 12 -11.97 10.26 -4.28
CA GLN A 12 -12.82 11.35 -3.81
C GLN A 12 -12.06 12.66 -4.03
N PRO A 13 -12.70 13.72 -4.57
CA PRO A 13 -12.11 15.05 -4.58
C PRO A 13 -11.80 15.46 -3.13
N CYS A 14 -10.53 15.70 -2.83
CA CYS A 14 -10.13 16.28 -1.56
C CYS A 14 -10.19 17.81 -1.68
N ASP A 15 -11.06 18.46 -0.93
CA ASP A 15 -11.02 19.91 -0.76
C ASP A 15 -9.80 20.26 0.10
N ILE A 16 -8.69 20.59 -0.58
CA ILE A 16 -7.45 20.98 0.09
C ILE A 16 -7.59 22.42 0.60
N ASP A 17 -7.81 22.58 1.91
CA ASP A 17 -7.75 23.88 2.58
C ASP A 17 -6.36 24.55 2.39
N GLY A 18 -6.32 25.89 2.41
CA GLY A 18 -5.13 26.70 2.14
C GLY A 18 -3.92 26.32 3.00
N SER A 19 -4.15 25.92 4.27
CA SER A 19 -3.07 25.47 5.17
C SER A 19 -2.46 24.12 4.77
N LYS A 20 -3.26 23.18 4.23
CA LYS A 20 -2.75 21.89 3.73
C LYS A 20 -2.00 22.06 2.42
N ARG A 21 -2.44 23.01 1.58
CA ARG A 21 -1.81 23.31 0.29
C ARG A 21 -0.37 23.80 0.42
N GLU A 22 -0.06 24.60 1.44
CA GLU A 22 1.33 25.03 1.70
C GLU A 22 2.24 23.89 2.11
N LYS A 23 1.75 22.94 2.92
CA LYS A 23 2.49 21.74 3.33
C LYS A 23 2.71 20.75 2.18
N LEU A 24 1.78 20.73 1.24
CA LEU A 24 1.78 19.82 0.08
C LEU A 24 2.21 20.52 -1.22
N LYS A 25 2.83 21.70 -1.14
CA LYS A 25 3.20 22.50 -2.33
C LYS A 25 4.18 21.82 -3.29
N TRP A 26 4.92 20.84 -2.81
CA TRP A 26 5.83 20.02 -3.64
C TRP A 26 5.14 18.79 -4.23
N PHE A 27 3.91 18.52 -3.81
CA PHE A 27 3.07 17.39 -4.19
C PHE A 27 1.76 17.90 -4.83
N GLU A 28 1.84 18.96 -5.64
CA GLU A 28 0.69 19.48 -6.37
C GLU A 28 0.08 18.39 -7.27
N ASN A 29 -1.25 18.27 -7.24
CA ASN A 29 -2.03 17.20 -7.90
C ASN A 29 -1.81 15.78 -7.36
N CYS A 30 -1.11 15.63 -6.23
CA CYS A 30 -1.05 14.36 -5.53
C CYS A 30 -2.41 14.07 -4.87
N ILE A 31 -2.91 12.86 -5.07
CA ILE A 31 -4.17 12.38 -4.52
C ILE A 31 -4.00 11.68 -3.16
N GLY A 32 -2.75 11.34 -2.81
CA GLY A 32 -2.48 10.43 -1.70
C GLY A 32 -1.10 9.80 -1.77
N ALA A 33 -0.76 8.98 -0.77
CA ALA A 33 0.48 8.20 -0.77
C ALA A 33 0.17 6.71 -0.97
N LEU A 34 1.12 5.99 -1.58
CA LEU A 34 1.07 4.55 -1.80
C LEU A 34 2.36 3.95 -1.25
N ASP A 35 2.23 2.96 -0.37
CA ASP A 35 3.38 2.29 0.23
C ASP A 35 3.08 0.83 0.57
N GLY A 36 4.10 -0.01 0.53
CA GLY A 36 4.04 -1.42 0.89
C GLY A 36 4.65 -1.66 2.26
N THR A 37 3.90 -2.28 3.18
CA THR A 37 4.38 -2.60 4.52
C THR A 37 4.14 -4.07 4.88
N HIS A 38 5.10 -4.69 5.57
CA HIS A 38 4.91 -6.05 6.08
C HIS A 38 4.15 -6.01 7.41
N ILE A 39 3.00 -6.69 7.45
CA ILE A 39 2.27 -6.94 8.69
C ILE A 39 2.46 -8.38 9.14
N LEU A 40 2.67 -8.58 10.44
CA LEU A 40 2.70 -9.92 11.02
C LEU A 40 1.32 -10.56 10.90
N VAL A 41 1.27 -11.84 10.51
CA VAL A 41 0.01 -12.58 10.36
C VAL A 41 -0.01 -13.81 11.24
N THR A 42 -1.17 -14.08 11.83
CA THR A 42 -1.41 -15.30 12.62
C THR A 42 -2.18 -16.29 11.77
N MET A 43 -1.62 -17.47 11.53
CA MET A 43 -2.20 -18.51 10.68
C MET A 43 -1.93 -19.92 11.21
N SER A 44 -2.64 -20.88 10.60
CA SER A 44 -2.49 -22.32 10.84
C SER A 44 -1.04 -22.78 10.57
N VAL A 45 -0.62 -23.91 11.16
CA VAL A 45 0.75 -24.40 10.99
C VAL A 45 1.01 -24.81 9.54
N GLU A 46 -0.02 -25.30 8.88
CA GLU A 46 -0.03 -25.75 7.50
C GLU A 46 0.21 -24.58 6.53
N ASP A 47 -0.33 -23.40 6.84
CA ASP A 47 -0.22 -22.21 5.99
C ASP A 47 1.03 -21.35 6.28
N ARG A 48 1.68 -21.51 7.45
CA ARG A 48 2.86 -20.71 7.84
C ARG A 48 3.97 -20.68 6.79
N GLN A 49 4.20 -21.79 6.09
CA GLN A 49 5.26 -21.85 5.07
C GLN A 49 5.00 -20.86 3.92
N ARG A 50 3.74 -20.57 3.60
CA ARG A 50 3.34 -19.68 2.50
C ARG A 50 3.56 -18.21 2.81
N TYR A 51 3.50 -17.84 4.09
CA TYR A 51 3.61 -16.47 4.59
C TYR A 51 4.99 -16.17 5.21
N ARG A 52 5.96 -17.06 5.01
CA ARG A 52 7.31 -16.86 5.53
C ARG A 52 8.06 -15.87 4.66
N ASN A 53 8.49 -14.76 5.26
CA ASN A 53 9.27 -13.74 4.57
C ASN A 53 10.77 -14.11 4.49
N ARG A 54 11.59 -13.29 3.81
CA ARG A 54 13.04 -13.49 3.67
C ARG A 54 13.80 -13.48 5.01
N LYS A 55 13.28 -12.79 6.03
CA LYS A 55 13.86 -12.73 7.38
C LYS A 55 13.43 -13.92 8.25
N GLY A 56 12.52 -14.75 7.76
CA GLY A 56 12.00 -15.92 8.44
C GLY A 56 10.77 -15.66 9.30
N ASP A 57 10.29 -14.41 9.39
CA ASP A 57 9.06 -14.09 10.10
C ASP A 57 7.84 -14.49 9.28
N ILE A 58 6.70 -14.66 9.96
CA ILE A 58 5.41 -14.91 9.34
C ILE A 58 4.72 -13.56 9.12
N SER A 59 4.87 -13.01 7.91
CA SER A 59 4.32 -11.71 7.57
C SER A 59 3.90 -11.64 6.10
N THR A 60 2.85 -10.86 5.83
CA THR A 60 2.44 -10.54 4.45
C THR A 60 2.71 -9.09 4.14
N ASN A 61 3.13 -8.80 2.92
CA ASN A 61 3.19 -7.41 2.44
C ASN A 61 1.76 -6.91 2.29
N VAL A 62 1.51 -5.64 2.61
CA VAL A 62 0.23 -4.98 2.42
C VAL A 62 0.51 -3.66 1.72
N LEU A 63 -0.14 -3.47 0.58
CA LEU A 63 -0.11 -2.22 -0.13
C LEU A 63 -1.24 -1.34 0.39
N GLY A 64 -0.88 -0.25 1.07
CA GLY A 64 -1.81 0.77 1.52
C GLY A 64 -1.78 1.98 0.58
N VAL A 65 -2.95 2.54 0.30
CA VAL A 65 -3.09 3.87 -0.29
C VAL A 65 -3.85 4.74 0.70
N CYS A 66 -3.29 5.90 1.03
CA CYS A 66 -3.95 6.89 1.87
C CYS A 66 -4.21 8.18 1.11
N ASP A 67 -5.27 8.89 1.49
CA ASP A 67 -5.55 10.25 0.99
C ASP A 67 -4.68 11.31 1.71
N LEU A 68 -4.90 12.57 1.38
CA LEU A 68 -4.20 13.71 1.99
C LEU A 68 -4.58 13.95 3.47
N ASP A 69 -5.63 13.30 3.97
CA ASP A 69 -5.99 13.27 5.39
C ASP A 69 -5.32 12.11 6.14
N LEU A 70 -4.43 11.35 5.48
CA LEU A 70 -3.79 10.14 5.99
C LEU A 70 -4.79 9.02 6.31
N LYS A 71 -5.98 9.03 5.69
CA LYS A 71 -6.96 7.96 5.81
C LYS A 71 -6.73 6.93 4.71
N PHE A 72 -6.75 5.65 5.06
CA PHE A 72 -6.66 4.58 4.07
C PHE A 72 -7.90 4.58 3.17
N ILE A 73 -7.70 4.77 1.87
CA ILE A 73 -8.74 4.70 0.84
C ILE A 73 -8.71 3.36 0.10
N TYR A 74 -7.59 2.64 0.18
CA TYR A 74 -7.42 1.31 -0.40
C TYR A 74 -6.36 0.53 0.38
N VAL A 75 -6.62 -0.76 0.58
CA VAL A 75 -5.70 -1.71 1.21
C VAL A 75 -5.75 -3.00 0.41
N LEU A 76 -4.59 -3.46 -0.07
CA LEU A 76 -4.44 -4.74 -0.77
C LEU A 76 -3.48 -5.62 0.00
N SER A 77 -3.96 -6.77 0.46
CA SER A 77 -3.11 -7.82 0.98
C SER A 77 -2.27 -8.42 -0.14
N GLY A 78 -0.96 -8.52 0.11
CA GLY A 78 -0.02 -9.19 -0.77
C GLY A 78 -0.37 -10.66 -0.98
N TRP A 79 -0.05 -11.17 -2.17
CA TRP A 79 -0.28 -12.55 -2.54
C TRP A 79 0.68 -13.50 -1.82
N GLU A 80 0.22 -14.73 -1.56
CA GLU A 80 1.03 -15.80 -0.96
C GLU A 80 2.26 -16.11 -1.83
N GLY A 81 3.45 -15.95 -1.24
CA GLY A 81 4.72 -16.27 -1.90
C GLY A 81 5.27 -15.12 -2.75
N PHE A 82 6.44 -14.64 -2.35
CA PHE A 82 7.45 -13.96 -3.19
C PHE A 82 6.89 -13.10 -4.34
N ALA A 83 5.96 -12.18 -4.06
CA ALA A 83 5.86 -10.98 -4.89
C ALA A 83 7.14 -10.17 -4.65
N SER A 84 8.26 -10.60 -5.24
CA SER A 84 9.50 -9.85 -5.19
C SER A 84 9.28 -8.60 -6.01
N ASP A 85 9.47 -7.43 -5.40
CA ASP A 85 9.63 -6.18 -6.12
C ASP A 85 10.76 -6.39 -7.13
N SER A 86 10.40 -6.65 -8.38
CA SER A 86 11.39 -6.75 -9.45
C SER A 86 11.99 -5.35 -9.58
N PRO A 87 13.31 -5.17 -9.48
CA PRO A 87 13.92 -3.88 -9.77
C PRO A 87 13.54 -3.53 -11.21
N VAL A 88 12.84 -2.41 -11.37
CA VAL A 88 12.59 -1.82 -12.69
C VAL A 88 13.90 -1.14 -13.10
N LEU A 89 14.52 -1.62 -14.17
CA LEU A 89 15.58 -0.93 -14.92
C LEU A 89 14.96 -0.14 -16.07
#